data_AF-A0A9D1KEK7-F1
#
_entry.id   AF-A0A9D1KEK7-F1
#
_cell.length_a   1.000
_cell.length_b   1.000
_cell.length_c   1.000
_cell.angle_alpha   90.00
_cell.angle_beta   90.00
_cell.angle_gamma   90.00
#
_symmetry.space_group_name_H-M   'P 1'
#
loop_
_entity.id
_entity.type
_entity.pdbx_description
1 polymer ?
#
loop_
_entity_poly.entity_id
_entity_poly.type
_entity_poly.pdbx_seq_one_letter_code
_entity_poly.pdbx_strand_id
1 'polypeptide(L)'
;MERQKMNTLRMVMLSMMVAIGVVISPILRIEGMCPTAHLVNIVCSVLLGPWYSLLCATMIGVIRMMFMGIPPLALTGAVFGAFLSGVLYRLSKGKIICAVIGEIIGTGIIGSIVSYPVMAFIMGRDGLTAFYYTPMFLSATTMGGIVAYIFLKSLSRSGLLAKFQWSLGAKVYDKGRESGRPAKAY
;
A
#
# COMPACT_ATOMS: atom_id res chain seq x y z
N MET A 1 -18.17 7.48 22.50
CA MET A 1 -18.44 7.98 21.12
C MET A 1 -17.18 8.13 20.26
N GLU A 2 -16.07 8.72 20.76
CA GLU A 2 -14.88 8.98 19.91
C GLU A 2 -14.25 7.74 19.28
N ARG A 3 -14.16 6.62 20.02
CA ARG A 3 -13.59 5.36 19.49
C ARG A 3 -14.42 4.76 18.36
N GLN A 4 -15.75 4.87 18.43
CA GLN A 4 -16.64 4.46 17.33
C GLN A 4 -16.45 5.37 16.12
N LYS A 5 -16.43 6.69 16.31
CA LYS A 5 -16.18 7.67 15.23
C LYS A 5 -14.85 7.40 14.51
N MET A 6 -13.79 7.11 15.26
CA MET A 6 -12.47 6.77 14.72
C MET A 6 -12.48 5.44 13.95
N ASN A 7 -13.15 4.40 14.48
CA ASN A 7 -13.30 3.13 13.77
C ASN A 7 -14.08 3.31 12.46
N THR A 8 -15.16 4.08 12.47
CA THR A 8 -15.93 4.41 11.26
C THR A 8 -15.06 5.16 10.24
N LEU A 9 -14.29 6.17 10.66
CA LEU A 9 -13.37 6.89 9.78
C LEU A 9 -12.30 5.99 9.16
N ARG A 10 -11.76 5.03 9.93
CA ARG A 10 -10.83 4.02 9.40
C ARG A 10 -11.47 3.16 8.33
N MET A 11 -12.71 2.70 8.56
CA MET A 11 -13.42 1.88 7.57
C MET A 11 -13.77 2.67 6.32
N VAL A 12 -14.18 3.93 6.44
CA VAL A 12 -14.45 4.82 5.30
C VAL A 12 -13.17 5.10 4.51
N MET A 13 -12.06 5.43 5.17
CA MET A 13 -10.79 5.62 4.47
C MET A 13 -10.33 4.34 3.78
N LEU A 14 -10.47 3.20 4.44
CA LEU A 14 -10.16 1.90 3.85
C LEU A 14 -11.01 1.65 2.59
N SER A 15 -12.34 1.84 2.66
CA SER A 15 -13.23 1.62 1.52
C SER A 15 -12.93 2.57 0.36
N MET A 16 -12.61 3.83 0.65
CA MET A 16 -12.16 4.80 -0.36
C MET A 16 -10.86 4.34 -1.04
N MET A 17 -9.85 3.89 -0.27
CA MET A 17 -8.59 3.38 -0.84
C MET A 17 -8.82 2.14 -1.71
N VAL A 18 -9.70 1.23 -1.27
CA VAL A 18 -10.08 0.03 -2.05
C VAL A 18 -10.76 0.45 -3.36
N ALA A 19 -11.74 1.37 -3.31
CA ALA A 19 -12.44 1.84 -4.49
C ALA A 19 -11.49 2.50 -5.50
N ILE A 20 -10.60 3.39 -5.03
CA ILE A 20 -9.58 4.04 -5.86
C ILE A 20 -8.64 2.98 -6.46
N GLY A 21 -8.16 2.03 -5.67
CA GLY A 21 -7.26 0.97 -6.13
C GLY A 21 -7.89 0.07 -7.20
N VAL A 22 -9.18 -0.23 -7.08
CA VAL A 22 -9.93 -1.03 -8.06
C VAL A 22 -10.20 -0.24 -9.34
N VAL A 23 -10.70 1.00 -9.25
CA VAL A 23 -11.10 1.81 -10.42
C VAL A 23 -9.89 2.25 -11.25
N ILE A 24 -8.78 2.60 -10.60
CA ILE A 24 -7.56 3.03 -11.29
C ILE A 24 -6.82 1.83 -11.91
N SER A 25 -7.00 0.62 -11.37
CA SER A 25 -6.30 -0.57 -11.85
C SER A 25 -6.43 -0.84 -13.35
N PRO A 26 -7.59 -0.72 -14.01
CA PRO A 26 -7.69 -0.94 -15.46
C PRO A 26 -7.20 0.25 -16.29
N ILE A 27 -7.31 1.48 -15.79
CA ILE A 27 -6.96 2.71 -16.52
C ILE A 27 -5.44 2.86 -16.65
N LEU A 28 -4.70 2.49 -15.60
CA LEU A 28 -3.24 2.61 -15.54
C LEU A 28 -2.56 1.23 -15.54
N ARG A 29 -3.23 0.22 -16.13
CA ARG A 29 -2.63 -1.08 -16.41
C ARG A 29 -1.77 -0.98 -17.66
N ILE A 30 -0.47 -0.81 -17.45
CA ILE A 30 0.51 -1.09 -18.50
C ILE A 30 0.71 -2.61 -18.47
N GLU A 31 0.69 -3.29 -19.62
CA GLU A 31 0.95 -4.73 -19.67
C GLU A 31 2.27 -5.05 -18.93
N GLY A 32 2.18 -5.81 -17.84
CA GLY A 32 3.32 -6.15 -16.97
C GLY A 32 3.61 -5.19 -15.80
N MET A 33 3.01 -3.99 -15.73
CA MET A 33 3.27 -3.00 -14.65
C MET A 33 1.98 -2.36 -14.11
N CYS A 34 1.72 -2.50 -12.81
CA CYS A 34 0.60 -1.85 -12.10
C CYS A 34 1.11 -0.81 -11.07
N PRO A 35 1.69 0.33 -11.51
CA PRO A 35 2.34 1.31 -10.63
C PRO A 35 1.39 1.93 -9.60
N THR A 36 0.09 1.99 -9.91
CA THR A 36 -0.94 2.60 -9.07
C THR A 36 -1.35 1.74 -7.87
N ALA A 37 -1.22 0.42 -7.99
CA ALA A 37 -1.47 -0.49 -6.86
C ALA A 37 -0.44 -0.28 -5.75
N HIS A 38 0.84 -0.14 -6.12
CA HIS A 38 1.93 0.12 -5.17
C HIS A 38 1.80 1.49 -4.50
N LEU A 39 1.35 2.50 -5.24
CA LEU A 39 1.04 3.82 -4.68
C LEU A 39 -0.03 3.73 -3.58
N VAL A 40 -1.17 3.10 -3.88
CA VAL A 40 -2.28 2.94 -2.92
C VAL A 40 -1.83 2.12 -1.70
N ASN A 41 -1.05 1.06 -1.92
CA ASN A 41 -0.50 0.24 -0.84
C ASN A 41 0.39 1.05 0.12
N ILE A 42 1.33 1.84 -0.40
CA ILE A 42 2.25 2.66 0.43
C ILE A 42 1.45 3.73 1.17
N VAL A 43 0.54 4.43 0.49
CA VAL A 43 -0.29 5.48 1.12
C VAL A 43 -1.17 4.89 2.21
N CYS A 44 -1.84 3.77 1.95
CA CYS A 44 -2.66 3.06 2.93
C CYS A 44 -1.82 2.58 4.13
N SER A 45 -0.60 2.09 3.87
CA SER A 45 0.35 1.66 4.90
C SER A 45 0.79 2.78 5.83
N VAL A 46 1.05 3.96 5.26
CA VAL A 46 1.48 5.14 6.02
C VAL A 46 0.32 5.76 6.80
N LEU A 47 -0.90 5.77 6.24
CA LEU A 47 -2.08 6.38 6.88
C LEU A 47 -2.74 5.48 7.93
N LEU A 48 -2.98 4.21 7.60
CA LEU A 48 -3.79 3.29 8.41
C LEU A 48 -2.92 2.24 9.14
N GLY A 49 -1.75 1.90 8.60
CA GLY A 49 -0.84 0.91 9.17
C GLY A 49 -0.87 -0.46 8.50
N PRO A 50 -0.01 -1.39 8.98
CA PRO A 50 0.27 -2.66 8.31
C PRO A 50 -0.95 -3.59 8.22
N TRP A 51 -1.79 -3.65 9.26
CA TRP A 51 -2.97 -4.53 9.25
C TRP A 51 -4.08 -4.04 8.32
N TYR A 52 -4.32 -2.73 8.30
CA TYR A 52 -5.31 -2.13 7.41
C TYR A 52 -4.81 -2.10 5.97
N SER A 53 -3.52 -1.87 5.73
CA SER A 53 -2.95 -1.95 4.37
C SER A 53 -2.93 -3.36 3.83
N LEU A 54 -2.65 -4.36 4.67
CA LEU A 54 -2.82 -5.78 4.33
C LEU A 54 -4.26 -6.06 3.90
N LEU A 55 -5.24 -5.69 4.72
CA LEU A 55 -6.65 -5.88 4.39
C LEU A 55 -7.04 -5.15 3.09
N CYS A 56 -6.57 -3.91 2.91
CA CYS A 56 -6.80 -3.11 1.70
C CYS A 56 -6.27 -3.81 0.44
N ALA A 57 -5.00 -4.24 0.47
CA ALA A 57 -4.35 -4.93 -0.63
C ALA A 57 -5.06 -6.25 -0.97
N THR A 58 -5.49 -7.00 0.05
CA THR A 58 -6.26 -8.23 -0.12
C THR A 58 -7.61 -7.95 -0.77
N MET A 59 -8.37 -6.97 -0.29
CA MET A 59 -9.67 -6.62 -0.86
C MET A 59 -9.55 -6.14 -2.31
N ILE A 60 -8.58 -5.28 -2.61
CA ILE A 60 -8.31 -4.82 -3.97
C ILE A 60 -7.98 -6.01 -4.88
N GLY A 61 -7.09 -6.91 -4.45
CA GLY A 61 -6.70 -8.06 -5.26
C GLY A 61 -7.84 -9.08 -5.46
N VAL A 62 -8.65 -9.33 -4.45
CA VAL A 62 -9.84 -10.21 -4.55
C VAL A 62 -10.87 -9.63 -5.53
N ILE A 63 -11.17 -8.34 -5.44
CA ILE A 63 -12.09 -7.67 -6.38
C ILE A 63 -11.53 -7.71 -7.81
N ARG A 64 -10.24 -7.44 -7.99
CA ARG A 64 -9.57 -7.52 -9.31
C ARG A 64 -9.58 -8.93 -9.89
N MET A 65 -9.42 -9.95 -9.06
CA MET A 65 -9.49 -11.34 -9.50
C MET A 65 -10.90 -11.71 -9.97
N MET A 66 -11.92 -11.33 -9.21
CA MET A 66 -13.32 -11.67 -9.53
C MET A 66 -13.89 -10.89 -10.72
N PHE A 67 -13.60 -9.59 -10.82
CA PHE A 67 -14.23 -8.72 -11.82
C PHE A 67 -13.35 -8.40 -13.04
N MET A 68 -12.03 -8.51 -12.92
CA MET A 68 -11.09 -8.12 -13.98
C MET A 68 -10.23 -9.28 -14.51
N GLY A 69 -10.46 -10.51 -14.01
CA GLY A 69 -9.74 -11.71 -14.46
C GLY A 69 -8.23 -11.64 -14.26
N ILE A 70 -7.75 -10.83 -13.31
CA ILE A 70 -6.31 -10.66 -13.05
C ILE A 70 -5.82 -11.86 -12.26
N PRO A 71 -4.70 -12.50 -12.67
CA PRO A 71 -4.18 -13.67 -11.97
C PRO A 71 -3.79 -13.31 -10.52
N PRO A 72 -3.92 -14.26 -9.57
CA PRO A 72 -3.64 -14.07 -8.15
C PRO A 72 -2.17 -13.72 -7.85
N LEU A 73 -1.30 -13.75 -8.86
CA LEU A 73 0.10 -13.36 -8.77
C LEU A 73 0.31 -11.94 -8.24
N ALA A 74 -0.50 -11.00 -8.72
CA ALA A 74 -0.39 -9.61 -8.30
C ALA A 74 -0.93 -9.41 -6.87
N LEU A 75 -1.78 -10.32 -6.38
CA LEU A 75 -2.35 -10.29 -5.04
C LEU A 75 -1.31 -10.74 -4.01
N THR A 76 -0.63 -11.86 -4.23
CA THR A 76 0.31 -12.42 -3.23
C THR A 76 1.46 -11.45 -2.99
N GLY A 77 2.06 -10.87 -4.03
CA GLY A 77 3.10 -9.85 -3.87
C GLY A 77 2.62 -8.57 -3.19
N ALA A 78 1.46 -8.04 -3.59
CA ALA A 78 0.92 -6.80 -3.04
C ALA A 78 0.61 -6.88 -1.54
N VAL A 79 0.16 -8.05 -1.06
CA VAL A 79 -0.14 -8.28 0.37
C VAL A 79 1.14 -8.19 1.21
N PHE A 80 2.23 -8.83 0.78
CA PHE A 80 3.51 -8.74 1.48
C PHE A 80 4.13 -7.34 1.40
N GLY A 81 4.05 -6.68 0.24
CA GLY A 81 4.49 -5.29 0.08
C GLY A 81 3.77 -4.32 1.00
N ALA A 82 2.44 -4.32 0.96
CA ALA A 82 1.63 -3.42 1.78
C ALA A 82 1.87 -3.66 3.28
N PHE A 83 2.00 -4.93 3.69
CA PHE A 83 2.31 -5.25 5.07
C PHE A 83 3.71 -4.76 5.47
N LEU A 84 4.74 -5.10 4.69
CA LEU A 84 6.13 -4.76 5.00
C LEU A 84 6.38 -3.25 4.94
N SER A 85 5.73 -2.54 4.00
CA SER A 85 5.69 -1.08 3.91
C SER A 85 5.18 -0.46 5.21
N GLY A 86 4.05 -0.96 5.74
CA GLY A 86 3.47 -0.49 7.00
C GLY A 86 4.33 -0.81 8.23
N VAL A 87 4.97 -1.98 8.26
CA VAL A 87 5.87 -2.40 9.34
C VAL A 87 7.12 -1.53 9.36
N LEU A 88 7.82 -1.39 8.22
CA LEU A 88 9.06 -0.61 8.12
C LEU A 88 8.82 0.89 8.35
N TYR A 89 7.68 1.43 7.92
CA TYR A 89 7.30 2.81 8.27
C TYR A 89 7.21 3.01 9.79
N ARG A 90 6.63 2.05 10.51
CA ARG A 90 6.45 2.13 11.97
C ARG A 90 7.74 1.86 12.75
N LEU A 91 8.56 0.92 12.27
CA LEU A 91 9.87 0.61 12.85
C LEU A 91 10.85 1.77 12.66
N SER A 92 10.83 2.41 11.50
CA SER A 92 11.69 3.57 11.19
C SER A 92 11.29 4.87 11.89
N LYS A 93 10.27 4.82 12.76
CA LYS A 93 9.70 5.99 13.44
C LYS A 93 9.22 7.07 12.45
N GLY A 94 8.56 6.67 11.35
CA GLY A 94 7.87 7.60 10.44
C GLY A 94 8.60 7.99 9.17
N LYS A 95 9.69 7.30 8.81
CA LYS A 95 10.40 7.62 7.58
C LYS A 95 9.62 7.08 6.37
N ILE A 96 9.04 7.97 5.57
CA ILE A 96 8.30 7.61 4.34
C ILE A 96 9.17 6.76 3.41
N ILE A 97 10.48 7.02 3.35
CA ILE A 97 11.40 6.24 2.51
C ILE A 97 11.46 4.77 2.93
N CYS A 98 11.31 4.46 4.22
CA CYS A 98 11.27 3.08 4.70
C CYS A 98 9.96 2.38 4.29
N ALA A 99 8.86 3.11 4.13
CA ALA A 99 7.62 2.58 3.59
C ALA A 99 7.80 2.17 2.11
N VAL A 100 8.48 3.02 1.33
CA VAL A 100 8.78 2.75 -0.09
C VAL A 100 9.71 1.54 -0.23
N ILE A 101 10.79 1.50 0.57
CA ILE A 101 11.72 0.36 0.59
C ILE A 101 10.98 -0.93 0.97
N GLY A 102 10.05 -0.86 1.92
CA GLY A 102 9.24 -2.02 2.30
C GLY A 102 8.34 -2.54 1.20
N GLU A 103 7.77 -1.67 0.36
CA GLU A 103 7.00 -2.08 -0.81
C GLU A 103 7.89 -2.71 -1.89
N ILE A 104 9.08 -2.12 -2.14
CA ILE A 104 10.04 -2.65 -3.12
C ILE A 104 10.54 -4.03 -2.70
N ILE A 105 10.89 -4.22 -1.42
CA ILE A 105 11.33 -5.52 -0.90
C ILE A 105 10.15 -6.50 -0.87
N GLY A 106 9.01 -6.07 -0.33
CA GLY A 106 7.87 -6.94 -0.08
C GLY A 106 7.17 -7.38 -1.36
N THR A 107 6.88 -6.46 -2.29
CA THR A 107 6.24 -6.83 -3.57
C THR A 107 7.28 -7.22 -4.63
N GLY A 108 8.42 -6.53 -4.69
CA GLY A 108 9.42 -6.74 -5.75
C GLY A 108 10.30 -7.99 -5.56
N ILE A 109 10.69 -8.32 -4.33
CA ILE A 109 11.58 -9.47 -4.04
C ILE A 109 10.80 -10.62 -3.43
N ILE A 110 10.16 -10.40 -2.27
CA ILE A 110 9.42 -11.46 -1.58
C ILE A 110 8.21 -11.88 -2.41
N GLY A 111 7.48 -10.90 -2.94
CA GLY A 111 6.32 -11.11 -3.77
C GLY A 111 6.63 -11.89 -5.03
N SER A 112 7.75 -11.63 -5.70
CA SER A 112 8.14 -12.37 -6.91
C SER A 112 8.56 -13.80 -6.62
N ILE A 113 9.24 -14.05 -5.49
CA ILE A 113 9.64 -15.40 -5.04
C ILE A 113 8.41 -16.22 -4.64
N VAL A 114 7.50 -15.66 -3.83
CA VAL A 114 6.28 -16.35 -3.38
C VAL A 114 5.27 -16.53 -4.51
N SER A 115 5.32 -15.67 -5.53
CA SER A 115 4.52 -15.78 -6.75
C SER A 115 4.85 -17.04 -7.57
N TYR A 116 6.07 -17.56 -7.50
CA TYR A 116 6.50 -18.74 -8.24
C TYR A 116 5.70 -20.02 -7.93
N PRO A 117 5.61 -20.50 -6.66
CA PRO A 117 4.82 -21.68 -6.34
C PRO A 117 3.33 -21.46 -6.64
N VAL A 118 2.83 -20.23 -6.46
CA VAL A 118 1.43 -19.89 -6.73
C VAL A 118 1.09 -20.06 -8.22
N MET A 119 1.99 -19.70 -9.15
CA MET A 119 1.79 -19.96 -10.59
C MET A 119 1.91 -21.42 -10.95
N ALA A 120 2.91 -22.10 -10.41
CA ALA A 120 3.17 -23.50 -10.71
C ALA A 120 1.99 -24.39 -10.26
N PHE A 121 1.49 -24.17 -9.04
CA PHE A 121 0.41 -24.98 -8.48
C PHE A 121 -1.00 -24.60 -8.97
N ILE A 122 -1.28 -23.31 -9.24
CA ILE A 122 -2.65 -22.87 -9.59
C ILE A 122 -2.86 -22.74 -11.11
N MET A 123 -1.85 -22.30 -11.87
CA MET A 123 -1.99 -22.04 -13.31
C MET A 123 -1.35 -23.12 -14.21
N GLY A 124 -0.65 -24.11 -13.65
CA GLY A 124 -0.07 -25.22 -14.43
C GLY A 124 0.89 -24.77 -15.53
N ARG A 125 1.48 -23.57 -15.42
CA ARG A 125 2.40 -22.99 -16.39
C ARG A 125 3.85 -23.19 -15.90
N ASP A 126 4.45 -24.29 -16.34
CA ASP A 126 5.88 -24.55 -16.18
C ASP A 126 6.66 -23.74 -17.22
N GLY A 127 7.27 -22.60 -16.83
CA GLY A 127 8.30 -22.00 -17.70
C GLY A 127 8.56 -20.49 -17.62
N LEU A 128 7.73 -19.69 -16.95
CA LEU A 128 8.03 -18.25 -16.81
C LEU A 128 8.67 -17.96 -15.45
N THR A 129 9.99 -18.08 -15.46
CA THR A 129 10.92 -17.97 -14.33
C THR A 129 10.77 -16.67 -13.55
N ALA A 130 11.00 -16.74 -12.24
CA ALA A 130 11.08 -15.57 -11.35
C ALA A 130 11.94 -14.43 -11.92
N PHE A 131 12.92 -14.75 -12.75
CA PHE A 131 13.80 -13.81 -13.44
C PHE A 131 13.11 -12.88 -14.44
N TYR A 132 11.93 -13.25 -14.99
CA TYR A 132 11.16 -12.40 -15.90
C TYR A 132 10.21 -11.46 -15.16
N TYR A 133 9.55 -11.96 -14.10
CA TYR A 133 8.61 -11.19 -13.30
C TYR A 133 9.27 -10.25 -12.29
N THR A 134 10.38 -10.66 -11.67
CA THR A 134 11.11 -9.85 -10.67
C THR A 134 11.51 -8.46 -11.19
N PRO A 135 12.15 -8.31 -12.36
CA PRO A 135 12.49 -6.98 -12.88
C PRO A 135 11.25 -6.13 -13.21
N MET A 136 10.13 -6.73 -13.65
CA MET A 136 8.87 -5.99 -13.86
C MET A 136 8.22 -5.55 -12.55
N PHE A 137 8.22 -6.40 -11.51
CA PHE A 137 7.71 -6.00 -10.19
C PHE A 137 8.61 -4.96 -9.52
N LEU A 138 9.93 -5.07 -9.65
CA LEU A 138 10.88 -4.07 -9.15
C LEU A 138 10.72 -2.73 -9.87
N SER A 139 10.57 -2.71 -11.19
CA SER A 139 10.34 -1.46 -11.94
C SER A 139 8.99 -0.83 -11.57
N ALA A 140 7.92 -1.63 -11.46
CA ALA A 140 6.59 -1.15 -11.08
C ALA A 140 6.55 -0.60 -9.65
N THR A 141 7.16 -1.30 -8.69
CA THR A 141 7.23 -0.87 -7.28
C THR A 141 8.12 0.35 -7.09
N THR A 142 9.21 0.46 -7.86
CA THR A 142 10.07 1.64 -7.85
C THR A 142 9.33 2.86 -8.39
N MET A 143 8.64 2.72 -9.52
CA MET A 143 7.87 3.82 -10.13
C MET A 143 6.72 4.25 -9.23
N GLY A 144 5.90 3.30 -8.75
CA GLY A 144 4.83 3.58 -7.78
C GLY A 144 5.36 4.15 -6.46
N GLY A 145 6.52 3.68 -6.01
CA GLY A 145 7.21 4.14 -4.82
C GLY A 145 7.71 5.58 -4.90
N ILE A 146 8.26 5.99 -6.05
CA ILE A 146 8.67 7.39 -6.29
C ILE A 146 7.45 8.31 -6.24
N VAL A 147 6.36 7.94 -6.94
CA VAL A 147 5.12 8.72 -6.93
C VAL A 147 4.55 8.81 -5.51
N ALA A 148 4.51 7.69 -4.78
CA ALA A 148 4.06 7.65 -3.40
C ALA A 148 4.91 8.52 -2.48
N TYR A 149 6.23 8.50 -2.66
CA TYR A 149 7.15 9.33 -1.91
C TYR A 149 6.88 10.82 -2.13
N ILE A 150 6.75 11.26 -3.38
CA ILE A 150 6.47 12.67 -3.71
C ILE A 150 5.12 13.07 -3.12
N PHE A 151 4.09 12.25 -3.31
CA PHE A 151 2.74 12.51 -2.80
C PHE A 151 2.71 12.62 -1.27
N LEU A 152 3.26 11.63 -0.55
CA LEU A 152 3.28 11.61 0.91
C LEU A 152 4.17 12.71 1.49
N LYS A 153 5.27 13.06 0.82
CA LYS A 153 6.15 14.15 1.23
C LYS A 153 5.48 15.51 1.05
N SER A 154 4.72 15.70 -0.03
CA SER A 154 3.86 16.86 -0.21
C SER A 154 2.83 16.97 0.93
N LEU A 155 2.17 15.84 1.25
CA LEU A 155 1.16 15.77 2.30
C LEU A 155 1.71 16.02 3.71
N SER A 156 2.93 15.55 3.98
CA SER A 156 3.66 15.83 5.23
C SER A 156 4.05 17.31 5.32
N ARG A 157 4.57 17.91 4.25
CA ARG A 157 4.90 19.35 4.22
C ARG A 157 3.70 20.25 4.48
N SER A 158 2.50 19.85 4.02
CA SER A 158 1.26 20.56 4.28
C SER A 158 0.67 20.31 5.69
N GLY A 159 1.26 19.45 6.52
CA GLY A 159 0.74 19.05 7.83
C GLY A 159 -0.53 18.16 7.77
N LEU A 160 -1.04 17.89 6.56
CA LEU A 160 -2.23 17.07 6.34
C LEU A 160 -1.99 15.61 6.72
N LEU A 161 -0.77 15.11 6.53
CA LEU A 161 -0.42 13.73 6.88
C LEU A 161 -0.60 13.47 8.38
N ALA A 162 -0.08 14.37 9.22
CA ALA A 162 -0.22 14.29 10.67
C ALA A 162 -1.69 14.42 11.09
N LYS A 163 -2.45 15.31 10.45
CA LYS A 163 -3.89 15.50 10.70
C LYS A 163 -4.71 14.25 10.36
N PHE A 164 -4.43 13.59 9.24
CA PHE A 164 -5.09 12.35 8.87
C PHE A 164 -4.71 11.20 9.81
N GLN A 165 -3.43 11.03 10.13
CA GLN A 165 -2.99 10.01 11.08
C GLN A 165 -3.63 10.22 12.46
N TRP A 166 -3.74 11.47 12.93
CA TRP A 166 -4.42 11.81 14.18
C TRP A 166 -5.91 11.49 14.13
N SER A 167 -6.60 11.88 13.06
CA SER A 167 -8.04 11.62 12.88
C SER A 167 -8.36 10.13 12.79
N LEU A 168 -7.41 9.35 12.29
CA LEU A 168 -7.48 7.90 12.22
C LEU A 168 -6.95 7.23 13.50
N GLY A 169 -6.43 7.98 14.48
CA GLY A 169 -5.72 7.45 15.65
C GLY A 169 -4.60 6.47 15.31
N ALA A 170 -3.98 6.64 14.16
CA ALA A 170 -2.74 5.97 13.81
C ALA A 170 -1.59 6.61 14.59
N LYS A 171 -0.51 5.86 14.79
CA LYS A 171 0.68 6.37 15.48
C LYS A 171 1.31 7.46 14.61
N VAL A 172 1.24 8.71 15.07
CA VAL A 172 1.80 9.87 14.37
C VAL A 172 3.30 9.88 14.62
N TYR A 173 4.06 9.99 13.55
CA TYR A 173 5.52 9.98 13.62
C TYR A 173 6.17 11.28 13.13
N ASP A 174 5.38 12.21 12.60
CA ASP A 174 5.86 13.53 12.22
C ASP A 174 6.19 14.32 13.50
N LYS A 175 7.48 14.35 13.86
CA LYS A 175 8.00 15.16 14.99
C LYS A 175 8.43 16.57 14.54
N GLY A 176 8.06 17.01 13.34
CA GLY A 176 8.49 18.29 12.77
C GLY A 176 7.37 19.31 12.66
N ARG A 177 7.27 20.21 13.66
CA ARG A 177 6.39 21.39 13.80
C ARG A 177 5.07 21.15 14.54
N GLU A 178 5.16 21.37 15.85
CA GLU A 178 4.06 21.88 16.67
C GLU A 178 3.50 23.18 16.08
N SER A 179 2.54 23.10 15.16
CA SER A 179 1.69 24.25 14.82
C SER A 179 0.34 23.75 14.35
N GLY A 180 -0.47 23.33 15.31
CA GLY A 180 -1.85 22.90 15.02
C GLY A 180 -2.38 21.85 15.98
N ARG A 181 -2.29 22.10 17.29
CA ARG A 181 -3.26 21.48 18.21
C ARG A 181 -4.65 21.94 17.77
N PRO A 182 -5.62 21.09 17.38
CA PRO A 182 -6.99 21.44 17.69
C PRO A 182 -7.07 21.46 19.22
N ALA A 183 -7.45 22.61 19.77
CA ALA A 183 -7.64 22.79 21.19
C ALA A 183 -8.44 21.61 21.76
N LYS A 184 -8.00 21.08 22.90
CA LYS A 184 -8.83 20.21 23.72
C LYS A 184 -10.12 20.99 24.00
N ALA A 185 -11.24 20.56 23.39
CA ALA A 185 -12.54 20.92 23.91
C ALA A 185 -12.72 20.10 25.18
N TYR A 186 -12.74 20.80 26.31
CA TYR A 186 -13.20 20.28 27.58
C TYR A 186 -14.67 19.85 27.48
#